data_AF-A0A0Q4ED20-F1
#
_entry.id   AF-A0A0Q4ED20-F1
#
_cell.length_a   1.000
_cell.length_b   1.000
_cell.length_c   1.000
_cell.angle_alpha   90.00
_cell.angle_beta   90.00
_cell.angle_gamma   90.00
#
_symmetry.space_group_name_H-M   'P 1'
#
loop_
_entity.id
_entity.type
_entity.pdbx_description
1 polymer ?
#
loop_
_entity_poly.entity_id
_entity_poly.type
_entity_poly.pdbx_seq_one_letter_code
_entity_poly.pdbx_strand_id
1 'polypeptide(L)'
;MDEKTHHLIENFAHFYSRTIYLFINSKHFFDKEDSIEPLINDLNMTYQGAKLENFSFVDSKNNLYIQLSDIIIGLIGKFYNFINENNIETIKEKLENLNEISKETLRLFNTILEESERKNKSYIFLLISNDEIEKINFINNSI
;
A
#
# COMPACT_ATOMS: atom_id res chain seq x y z
N MET A 1 -17.87 15.96 -4.13
CA MET A 1 -17.28 16.67 -2.97
C MET A 1 -16.41 17.75 -3.57
N ASP A 2 -16.73 19.02 -3.32
CA ASP A 2 -15.81 20.11 -3.63
C ASP A 2 -14.78 20.16 -2.49
N GLU A 3 -13.55 19.76 -2.80
CA GLU A 3 -12.40 19.95 -1.92
C GLU A 3 -12.20 21.46 -1.67
N LYS A 4 -11.83 21.83 -0.44
CA LYS A 4 -11.51 23.24 -0.14
C LYS A 4 -10.34 23.69 -1.01
N THR A 5 -10.41 24.92 -1.53
CA THR A 5 -9.36 25.50 -2.38
C THR A 5 -7.99 25.40 -1.68
N HIS A 6 -6.99 24.80 -2.34
CA HIS A 6 -5.63 24.49 -1.83
C HIS A 6 -5.49 23.27 -0.90
N HIS A 7 -6.53 22.45 -0.72
CA HIS A 7 -6.41 21.13 -0.08
C HIS A 7 -6.47 20.03 -1.15
N LEU A 8 -5.39 19.25 -1.28
CA LEU A 8 -5.32 18.15 -2.24
C LEU A 8 -5.97 16.86 -1.69
N ILE A 9 -5.73 16.55 -0.41
CA ILE A 9 -6.28 15.39 0.28
C ILE A 9 -6.62 15.80 1.72
N GLU A 10 -7.88 15.65 2.13
CA GLU A 10 -8.33 15.97 3.49
C GLU A 10 -7.93 14.89 4.51
N ASN A 11 -8.13 13.62 4.16
CA ASN A 11 -7.73 12.46 4.97
C ASN A 11 -7.73 11.17 4.13
N PHE A 12 -7.30 10.07 4.75
CA PHE A 12 -7.16 8.76 4.12
C PHE A 12 -8.25 7.74 4.49
N ALA A 13 -9.31 8.16 5.21
CA ALA A 13 -10.37 7.25 5.66
C ALA A 13 -11.09 6.53 4.50
N HIS A 14 -11.13 7.15 3.33
CA HIS A 14 -11.70 6.55 2.13
C HIS A 14 -10.96 5.27 1.68
N PHE A 15 -9.65 5.14 1.94
CA PHE A 15 -8.91 3.92 1.61
C PHE A 15 -9.29 2.74 2.53
N TYR A 16 -9.55 3.04 3.80
CA TYR A 16 -10.03 2.06 4.77
C TYR A 16 -11.45 1.59 4.42
N SER A 17 -12.39 2.51 4.22
CA SER A 17 -13.77 2.16 3.87
C SER A 17 -13.85 1.41 2.53
N ARG A 18 -13.09 1.83 1.51
CA ARG A 18 -12.96 1.09 0.25
C ARG A 18 -12.54 -0.36 0.49
N THR A 19 -11.53 -0.60 1.31
CA THR A 19 -11.02 -1.96 1.58
C THR A 19 -12.07 -2.83 2.28
N ILE A 20 -12.78 -2.27 3.25
CA ILE A 20 -13.86 -2.96 3.99
C ILE A 20 -14.97 -3.41 3.03
N TYR A 21 -15.41 -2.54 2.12
CA TYR A 21 -16.44 -2.86 1.13
C TYR A 21 -15.94 -3.82 0.05
N LEU A 22 -14.74 -3.61 -0.48
CA LEU A 22 -14.19 -4.40 -1.59
C LEU A 22 -14.01 -5.87 -1.18
N PHE A 23 -13.68 -6.10 0.08
CA PHE A 23 -13.53 -7.43 0.66
C PHE A 23 -14.56 -7.66 1.76
N ILE A 24 -15.85 -7.53 1.40
CA ILE A 24 -16.98 -7.60 2.32
C ILE A 24 -17.06 -8.89 3.14
N ASN A 25 -16.56 -10.00 2.57
CA ASN A 25 -16.56 -11.31 3.20
C ASN A 25 -15.28 -11.59 4.03
N SER A 26 -14.35 -10.64 4.09
CA SER A 26 -13.12 -10.74 4.88
C SER A 26 -13.26 -10.02 6.21
N LYS A 27 -12.48 -10.45 7.21
CA LYS A 27 -12.30 -9.72 8.46
C LYS A 27 -11.01 -8.89 8.40
N HIS A 28 -11.14 -7.58 8.65
CA HIS A 28 -10.04 -6.62 8.56
C HIS A 28 -9.51 -6.26 9.95
N PHE A 29 -8.19 -6.24 10.08
CA PHE A 29 -7.50 -5.79 11.28
C PHE A 29 -6.58 -4.66 10.89
N PHE A 30 -6.96 -3.43 11.26
CA PHE A 30 -6.18 -2.23 11.02
C PHE A 30 -5.33 -1.93 12.26
N ASP A 31 -4.15 -1.33 12.07
CA ASP A 31 -3.43 -0.76 13.22
C ASP A 31 -4.22 0.39 13.80
N LYS A 32 -4.00 0.68 15.07
CA LYS A 32 -4.66 1.78 15.76
C LYS A 32 -4.22 3.12 15.15
N GLU A 33 -5.18 3.88 14.66
CA GLU A 33 -4.94 5.20 14.07
C GLU A 33 -5.85 6.25 14.70
N ASP A 34 -5.28 7.11 15.54
CA ASP A 34 -6.03 8.09 16.33
C ASP A 34 -6.83 9.09 15.47
N SER A 35 -6.35 9.39 14.25
CA SER A 35 -7.02 10.30 13.32
C SER A 35 -8.01 9.64 12.36
N ILE A 36 -7.86 8.35 12.09
CA ILE A 36 -8.69 7.64 11.10
C ILE A 36 -9.80 6.83 11.76
N GLU A 37 -9.52 6.17 12.88
CA GLU A 37 -10.49 5.33 13.58
C GLU A 37 -11.80 6.09 13.92
N PRO A 38 -11.76 7.33 14.46
CA PRO A 38 -12.99 8.09 14.71
C PRO A 38 -13.78 8.35 13.42
N LEU A 39 -13.09 8.72 12.33
CA LEU A 39 -13.73 8.97 11.03
C LEU A 39 -14.43 7.72 10.51
N ILE A 40 -13.79 6.55 10.59
CA ILE A 40 -14.36 5.27 10.14
C ILE A 40 -15.54 4.84 11.01
N ASN A 41 -15.46 5.03 12.32
CA ASN A 41 -16.55 4.68 13.24
C ASN A 41 -17.79 5.58 13.05
N ASP A 42 -17.59 6.84 12.62
CA ASP A 42 -18.66 7.78 12.28
C ASP A 42 -19.28 7.51 10.90
N LEU A 43 -18.55 6.85 10.00
CA LEU A 43 -19.13 6.32 8.76
C LEU A 43 -20.09 5.19 9.14
N ASN A 44 -21.40 5.48 9.14
CA ASN A 44 -22.47 4.49 9.29
C ASN A 44 -22.50 3.51 8.10
N MET A 45 -21.46 2.68 7.97
CA MET A 45 -21.27 1.79 6.84
C MET A 45 -22.25 0.63 6.91
N THR A 46 -22.93 0.39 5.79
CA THR A 46 -23.94 -0.67 5.67
C THR A 46 -23.81 -1.40 4.35
N TYR A 47 -24.10 -2.70 4.35
CA TYR A 47 -24.21 -3.51 3.15
C TYR A 47 -25.48 -4.35 3.23
N GLN A 48 -26.32 -4.30 2.19
CA GLN A 48 -27.61 -5.00 2.14
C GLN A 48 -28.52 -4.71 3.35
N GLY A 49 -28.49 -3.48 3.87
CA GLY A 49 -29.30 -3.04 5.00
C GLY A 49 -28.76 -3.43 6.39
N ALA A 50 -27.65 -4.17 6.47
CA ALA A 50 -26.97 -4.49 7.72
C ALA A 50 -25.73 -3.60 7.94
N LYS A 51 -25.45 -3.25 9.20
CA LYS A 51 -24.22 -2.54 9.57
C LYS A 51 -23.00 -3.42 9.33
N LEU A 52 -21.91 -2.81 8.87
CA LEU A 52 -20.64 -3.52 8.72
C LEU A 52 -19.91 -3.66 10.06
N GLU A 53 -19.55 -4.90 10.37
CA GLU A 53 -18.82 -5.28 11.59
C GLU A 53 -17.58 -6.14 11.25
N ASN A 54 -17.21 -6.20 9.97
CA ASN A 54 -16.11 -7.04 9.48
C ASN A 54 -14.73 -6.37 9.60
N PHE A 55 -14.57 -5.40 10.49
CA PHE A 55 -13.30 -4.72 10.71
C PHE A 55 -13.11 -4.33 12.18
N SER A 56 -11.84 -4.14 12.57
CA SER A 56 -11.46 -3.64 13.90
C SER A 56 -10.10 -2.95 13.86
N PHE A 57 -9.90 -1.96 14.73
CA PHE A 57 -8.62 -1.33 15.00
C PHE A 57 -7.95 -2.02 16.20
N VAL A 58 -6.68 -2.38 16.07
CA VAL A 58 -5.95 -3.21 17.03
C VAL A 58 -4.59 -2.59 17.33
N ASP A 59 -4.16 -2.61 18.59
CA ASP A 59 -2.81 -2.18 18.98
C ASP A 59 -1.75 -3.14 18.39
N SER A 60 -0.93 -2.64 17.47
CA SER A 60 0.17 -3.37 16.83
C SER A 60 1.12 -4.07 17.80
N LYS A 61 1.31 -3.56 19.04
CA LYS A 61 2.19 -4.20 20.05
C LYS A 61 1.79 -5.64 20.37
N ASN A 62 0.50 -5.97 20.21
CA ASN A 62 -0.05 -7.28 20.52
C ASN A 62 -0.41 -8.10 19.27
N ASN A 63 -0.09 -7.62 18.06
CA ASN A 63 -0.45 -8.27 16.80
C ASN A 63 0.74 -8.39 15.85
N LEU A 64 1.27 -9.61 15.73
CA LEU A 64 2.41 -9.91 14.86
C LEU A 64 2.13 -9.59 13.37
N TYR A 65 0.91 -9.80 12.89
CA TYR A 65 0.59 -9.55 11.48
C TYR A 65 0.58 -8.06 11.15
N ILE A 66 0.14 -7.21 12.09
CA ILE A 66 0.22 -5.77 11.94
C ILE A 66 1.69 -5.32 11.93
N GLN A 67 2.51 -5.83 12.84
CA GLN A 67 3.96 -5.52 12.84
C GLN A 67 4.65 -5.96 11.54
N LEU A 68 4.28 -7.12 11.00
CA LEU A 68 4.77 -7.57 9.70
C LEU A 68 4.30 -6.64 8.57
N SER A 69 3.05 -6.17 8.63
CA SER A 69 2.51 -5.19 7.68
C SER A 69 3.35 -3.90 7.67
N ASP A 70 3.76 -3.38 8.83
CA ASP A 70 4.60 -2.18 8.92
C ASP A 70 5.95 -2.34 8.21
N ILE A 71 6.57 -3.52 8.34
CA ILE A 71 7.84 -3.83 7.67
C ILE A 71 7.64 -3.83 6.15
N ILE A 72 6.58 -4.49 5.67
CA ILE A 72 6.29 -4.60 4.23
C ILE A 72 5.93 -3.23 3.64
N ILE A 73 5.05 -2.47 4.28
CA ILE A 73 4.69 -1.12 3.83
C ILE A 73 5.88 -0.17 3.91
N GLY A 74 6.74 -0.29 4.93
CA GLY A 74 7.98 0.46 5.02
C GLY A 74 8.94 0.17 3.87
N LEU A 75 9.05 -1.11 3.45
CA LEU A 75 9.85 -1.49 2.28
C LEU A 75 9.26 -0.94 0.98
N ILE A 76 7.94 -1.06 0.79
CA ILE A 76 7.21 -0.48 -0.34
C ILE A 76 7.44 1.04 -0.40
N GLY A 77 7.25 1.75 0.71
CA GLY A 77 7.46 3.20 0.77
C GLY A 77 8.88 3.61 0.39
N LYS A 78 9.90 2.88 0.88
CA LYS A 78 11.29 3.12 0.48
C LYS A 78 11.55 2.87 -1.00
N PHE A 79 10.95 1.84 -1.57
CA PHE A 79 11.07 1.52 -2.99
C PHE A 79 10.46 2.63 -3.86
N TYR A 80 9.25 3.09 -3.55
CA TYR A 80 8.61 4.18 -4.29
C TYR A 80 9.30 5.53 -4.09
N ASN A 81 9.81 5.81 -2.89
CA ASN A 81 10.64 7.01 -2.67
C ASN A 81 11.90 6.96 -3.55
N PHE A 82 12.56 5.80 -3.62
CA PHE A 82 13.71 5.61 -4.49
C PHE A 82 13.38 5.88 -5.97
N ILE A 83 12.25 5.38 -6.47
CA ILE A 83 11.80 5.63 -7.85
C ILE A 83 11.52 7.12 -8.09
N ASN A 84 10.89 7.79 -7.12
CA ASN A 84 10.54 9.20 -7.21
C ASN A 84 11.75 10.13 -7.18
N GLU A 85 12.77 9.81 -6.39
CA GLU A 85 13.95 10.66 -6.20
C GLU A 85 15.03 10.47 -7.27
N ASN A 86 14.93 9.46 -8.14
CA ASN A 86 15.98 9.10 -9.09
C ASN A 86 15.43 9.07 -10.53
N ASN A 87 16.20 9.59 -11.49
CA ASN A 87 15.92 9.41 -12.91
C ASN A 87 16.33 8.00 -13.40
N ILE A 88 15.94 7.65 -14.62
CA ILE A 88 16.14 6.31 -15.16
C ILE A 88 17.63 5.95 -15.29
N GLU A 89 18.49 6.91 -15.63
CA GLU A 89 19.94 6.71 -15.75
C GLU A 89 20.56 6.39 -14.38
N THR A 90 20.17 7.12 -13.34
CA THR A 90 20.64 6.88 -11.96
C THR A 90 20.15 5.54 -11.43
N ILE A 91 18.90 5.17 -11.74
CA ILE A 91 18.36 3.85 -11.39
C ILE A 91 19.18 2.75 -12.06
N LYS A 92 19.46 2.86 -13.35
CA LYS A 92 20.28 1.90 -14.09
C LYS A 92 21.66 1.72 -13.47
N GLU A 93 22.38 2.81 -13.21
CA GLU A 93 23.71 2.76 -12.58
C GLU A 93 23.65 2.07 -11.21
N LYS A 94 22.62 2.35 -10.40
CA LYS A 94 22.48 1.73 -9.08
C LYS A 94 22.14 0.24 -9.17
N LEU A 95 21.32 -0.18 -10.13
CA LEU A 95 21.02 -1.59 -10.36
C LEU A 95 22.27 -2.37 -10.77
N GLU A 96 23.10 -1.81 -11.66
CA GLU A 96 24.35 -2.43 -12.09
C GLU A 96 25.34 -2.65 -10.94
N ASN A 97 25.29 -1.78 -9.91
CA ASN A 97 26.17 -1.82 -8.74
C ASN A 97 25.59 -2.57 -7.53
N LEU A 98 24.42 -3.22 -7.66
CA LEU A 98 23.87 -4.02 -6.55
C LEU A 98 24.77 -5.22 -6.24
N ASN A 99 24.96 -5.48 -4.94
CA ASN A 99 25.53 -6.75 -4.50
C ASN A 99 24.50 -7.88 -4.63
N GLU A 100 24.95 -9.13 -4.58
CA GLU A 100 24.10 -10.30 -4.79
C GLU A 100 22.95 -10.42 -3.77
N ILE A 101 23.16 -10.00 -2.52
CA ILE A 101 22.11 -10.01 -1.49
C ILE A 101 21.02 -8.99 -1.84
N SER A 102 21.40 -7.80 -2.27
CA SER A 102 20.44 -6.75 -2.66
C SER A 102 19.68 -7.11 -3.93
N LYS A 103 20.34 -7.74 -4.91
CA LYS A 103 19.68 -8.26 -6.12
C LYS A 103 18.64 -9.31 -5.76
N GLU A 104 19.01 -10.29 -4.94
CA GLU A 104 18.09 -11.34 -4.50
C GLU A 104 16.93 -10.78 -3.68
N THR A 105 17.21 -9.80 -2.80
CA THR A 105 16.17 -9.11 -2.03
C THR A 105 15.17 -8.41 -2.94
N LEU A 106 15.65 -7.68 -3.95
CA LEU A 106 14.80 -6.99 -4.91
C LEU A 106 13.99 -7.98 -5.75
N ARG A 107 14.58 -9.09 -6.18
CA ARG A 107 13.91 -10.17 -6.90
C ARG A 107 12.79 -10.80 -6.08
N LEU A 108 13.06 -11.14 -4.81
CA LEU A 108 12.06 -11.69 -3.89
C LEU A 108 10.94 -10.69 -3.61
N PHE A 109 11.28 -9.42 -3.42
CA PHE A 109 10.31 -8.36 -3.23
C PHE A 109 9.36 -8.22 -4.44
N ASN A 110 9.90 -8.15 -5.66
CA ASN A 110 9.09 -8.09 -6.87
C ASN A 110 8.22 -9.36 -7.02
N THR A 111 8.77 -10.54 -6.74
CA THR A 111 8.02 -11.81 -6.74
C THR A 111 6.80 -11.74 -5.81
N ILE A 112 6.95 -11.19 -4.60
CA ILE A 112 5.84 -11.05 -3.64
C ILE A 112 4.75 -10.11 -4.18
N LEU A 113 5.13 -8.99 -4.81
CA LEU A 113 4.17 -8.06 -5.40
C LEU A 113 3.40 -8.69 -6.56
N GLU A 114 4.10 -9.35 -7.49
CA GLU A 114 3.51 -10.05 -8.64
C GLU A 114 2.56 -11.17 -8.20
N GLU A 115 2.97 -11.98 -7.22
CA GLU A 115 2.14 -13.05 -6.67
C GLU A 115 0.89 -12.51 -5.98
N SER A 116 1.01 -11.38 -5.28
CA SER A 116 -0.11 -10.70 -4.63
C SER A 116 -1.12 -10.16 -5.66
N GLU A 117 -0.64 -9.51 -6.71
CA GLU A 117 -1.49 -8.99 -7.79
C GLU A 117 -2.17 -10.13 -8.55
N ARG A 118 -1.43 -11.21 -8.86
CA ARG A 118 -1.97 -12.42 -9.51
C ARG A 118 -3.03 -13.09 -8.67
N LYS A 119 -2.87 -13.11 -7.35
CA LYS A 119 -3.87 -13.64 -6.42
C LYS A 119 -5.12 -12.79 -6.41
N ASN A 120 -4.98 -11.47 -6.33
CA ASN A 120 -6.07 -10.52 -6.46
C ASN A 120 -5.55 -9.12 -6.82
N LYS A 121 -5.95 -8.62 -7.99
CA LYS A 121 -5.58 -7.27 -8.47
C LYS A 121 -5.97 -6.13 -7.52
N SER A 122 -6.91 -6.39 -6.60
CA SER A 122 -7.36 -5.41 -5.62
C SER A 122 -6.50 -5.31 -4.36
N TYR A 123 -5.52 -6.20 -4.15
CA TYR A 123 -4.64 -6.17 -2.99
C TYR A 123 -3.63 -5.02 -3.03
N ILE A 124 -3.21 -4.63 -4.23
CA ILE A 124 -2.30 -3.51 -4.43
C ILE A 124 -3.09 -2.40 -5.11
N PHE A 125 -3.14 -1.24 -4.47
CA PHE A 125 -3.73 -0.04 -5.03
C PHE A 125 -2.67 1.07 -5.02
N LEU A 126 -2.32 1.57 -6.20
CA LEU A 126 -1.25 2.55 -6.39
C LEU A 126 -1.79 3.75 -7.17
N LEU A 127 -1.39 4.95 -6.74
CA LEU A 127 -1.62 6.20 -7.44
C LEU A 127 -0.25 6.77 -7.80
N ILE A 128 0.23 6.42 -9.00
CA ILE A 128 1.57 6.74 -9.48
C ILE A 128 1.50 7.33 -10.89
N SER A 129 2.49 8.14 -11.24
CA SER A 129 2.66 8.77 -12.53
C SER A 129 3.15 7.78 -13.60
N ASN A 130 2.98 8.15 -14.87
CA ASN A 130 3.51 7.35 -15.99
C ASN A 130 5.04 7.21 -15.93
N ASP A 131 5.76 8.24 -15.45
CA ASP A 131 7.22 8.19 -15.27
C ASP A 131 7.61 7.12 -14.23
N GLU A 132 6.92 7.06 -13.10
CA GLU A 132 7.13 6.01 -12.10
C GLU A 132 6.84 4.62 -12.67
N ILE A 133 5.77 4.47 -13.46
CA ILE A 133 5.43 3.20 -14.14
C ILE A 133 6.56 2.76 -15.08
N GLU A 134 7.09 3.68 -15.89
CA GLU A 134 8.20 3.39 -16.82
C GLU A 134 9.46 2.93 -16.06
N LYS A 135 9.81 3.61 -14.96
CA LYS A 135 10.94 3.24 -14.10
C LYS A 135 10.75 1.87 -13.45
N ILE A 136 9.55 1.56 -12.94
CA ILE A 136 9.25 0.24 -12.36
C ILE A 136 9.36 -0.85 -13.41
N ASN A 137 8.80 -0.63 -14.60
CA ASN A 137 8.92 -1.59 -15.70
C ASN A 137 10.38 -1.82 -16.10
N PHE A 138 11.20 -0.77 -16.12
CA PHE A 138 12.63 -0.92 -16.37
C PHE A 138 13.31 -1.77 -15.28
N ILE A 139 13.05 -1.48 -14.00
CA ILE A 139 13.58 -2.27 -12.87
C ILE A 139 13.18 -3.74 -13.06
N ASN A 140 11.89 -4.04 -13.23
CA ASN A 140 11.39 -5.41 -13.32
C ASN A 140 11.96 -6.21 -14.50
N ASN A 141 12.31 -5.55 -15.61
CA ASN A 141 12.95 -6.21 -16.76
C ASN A 141 14.48 -6.36 -16.62
N SER A 142 15.09 -5.77 -15.59
CA SER A 142 16.55 -5.72 -15.39
C SER A 142 17.07 -6.69 -14.31
N ILE A 143 16.18 -7.44 -13.65
CA ILE A 143 16.46 -8.34 -12.52
C ILE A 143 16.01 -9.77 -12.83
#